data_AF-A0A7X7VG85-F1
#
_entry.id   AF-A0A7X7VG85-F1
#
_cell.length_a   1.000
_cell.length_b   1.000
_cell.length_c   1.000
_cell.angle_alpha   90.00
_cell.angle_beta   90.00
_cell.angle_gamma   90.00
#
_symmetry.space_group_name_H-M   'P 1'
#
loop_
_entity.id
_entity.type
_entity.pdbx_description
1 polymer ?
#
loop_
_entity_poly.entity_id
_entity_poly.type
_entity_poly.pdbx_seq_one_letter_code
_entity_poly.pdbx_strand_id
1 'polypeptide(L)'
;MSDEVNKSPLIDVTLIPIMDIIKEIKEIFTSYVEKREKAKEKRLEQLKLTLEVTTKITEQHLNLIKEITAPITKKKDFLTTFDRFELFVTDDVLPDAYGKIKGFLLQAYDWPEAKKHDELKGGLHKLRVEITKFQYTAYFIRREEANKLKKDLPPNTFNPILQTYDAHKFFKETKRLYDMFSNPNTDKQQITQYSNSISGQFVTAFGLLNLPHDKRPITTLDDLTSLSEEWFSAWQLSVQKQYHSGYGISGAIGELEAMILKY
;
A
#
# COMPACT_ATOMS: atom_id res chain seq x y z
N MET A 1 20.48 32.79 31.61
CA MET A 1 20.97 31.61 30.86
C MET A 1 20.23 30.42 31.43
N SER A 2 19.17 30.01 30.75
CA SER A 2 18.30 28.91 31.15
C SER A 2 18.35 27.90 30.03
N ASP A 3 18.87 26.72 30.36
CA ASP A 3 19.13 25.62 29.45
C ASP A 3 17.85 25.20 28.70
N GLU A 4 17.88 25.34 27.37
CA GLU A 4 16.94 24.66 26.49
C GLU A 4 17.27 23.16 26.55
N VAL A 5 16.49 22.44 27.36
CA VAL A 5 16.44 20.97 27.30
C VAL A 5 15.92 20.60 25.93
N ASN A 6 16.84 20.28 25.02
CA ASN A 6 16.60 19.69 23.72
C ASN A 6 15.98 18.31 23.94
N LYS A 7 14.65 18.27 24.13
CA LYS A 7 13.88 17.03 24.16
C LYS A 7 13.82 16.51 22.74
N SER A 8 14.77 15.63 22.38
CA SER A 8 14.55 14.69 21.28
C SER A 8 13.14 14.11 21.45
N PRO A 9 12.28 14.14 20.42
CA PRO A 9 10.96 13.54 20.53
C PRO A 9 11.16 12.05 20.87
N LEU A 10 10.63 11.63 22.02
CA LEU A 10 10.56 10.22 22.37
C LEU A 10 9.79 9.52 21.26
N ILE A 11 10.50 8.75 20.44
CA ILE A 11 9.87 7.88 19.45
C ILE A 11 9.06 6.85 20.23
N ASP A 12 7.78 6.74 19.92
CA ASP A 12 6.95 5.69 20.48
C ASP A 12 7.52 4.32 20.08
N VAL A 13 7.88 3.52 21.08
CA VAL A 13 8.49 2.19 20.93
C VAL A 13 7.61 1.28 20.07
N THR A 14 6.30 1.50 20.06
CA THR A 14 5.35 0.73 19.25
C THR A 14 5.50 0.97 17.74
N LEU A 15 6.15 2.06 17.33
CA LEU A 15 6.36 2.44 15.92
C LEU A 15 7.70 1.94 15.35
N ILE A 16 8.66 1.57 16.20
CA ILE A 16 10.01 1.13 15.78
C ILE A 16 9.97 0.05 14.69
N PRO A 17 9.16 -1.04 14.81
CA PRO A 17 9.14 -2.08 13.78
C PRO A 17 8.75 -1.58 12.39
N ILE A 18 7.83 -0.61 12.33
CA ILE A 18 7.37 0.00 11.08
C ILE A 18 8.47 0.89 10.48
N MET A 19 9.08 1.72 11.32
CA MET A 19 10.17 2.62 10.90
C MET A 19 11.36 1.84 10.35
N ASP A 20 11.72 0.71 10.97
CA ASP A 20 12.82 -0.13 10.53
C ASP A 20 12.55 -0.75 9.16
N ILE A 21 11.34 -1.26 8.90
CA ILE A 21 10.96 -1.80 7.60
C ILE A 21 10.96 -0.69 6.53
N ILE A 22 10.39 0.48 6.84
CA ILE A 22 10.40 1.63 5.91
C ILE A 22 11.84 2.02 5.55
N LYS A 23 12.73 2.07 6.55
CA LYS A 23 14.15 2.36 6.36
C LYS A 23 14.82 1.31 5.48
N GLU A 24 14.56 0.03 5.72
CA GLU A 24 15.10 -1.07 4.90
C GLU A 24 14.67 -0.93 3.43
N ILE A 25 13.40 -0.62 3.16
CA ILE A 25 12.91 -0.39 1.79
C ILE A 25 13.68 0.78 1.13
N LYS A 26 13.89 1.88 1.87
CA LYS A 26 14.64 3.05 1.38
C LYS A 26 16.09 2.68 1.05
N GLU A 27 16.74 1.87 1.88
CA GLU A 27 18.11 1.39 1.66
C GLU A 27 18.21 0.47 0.44
N ILE A 28 17.29 -0.50 0.30
CA ILE A 28 17.19 -1.36 -0.88
C ILE A 28 17.08 -0.52 -2.16
N PHE A 29 16.19 0.48 -2.14
CA PHE A 29 15.96 1.32 -3.30
C PHE A 29 17.14 2.26 -3.61
N THR A 30 17.81 2.78 -2.60
CA THR A 30 19.03 3.59 -2.77
C THR A 30 20.15 2.78 -3.42
N SER A 31 20.41 1.57 -2.89
CA SER A 31 21.39 0.63 -3.47
C SER A 31 21.01 0.25 -4.91
N TYR A 32 19.72 0.08 -5.22
CA TYR A 32 19.25 -0.20 -6.57
C TYR A 32 19.65 0.89 -7.56
N VAL A 33 19.40 2.16 -7.23
CA VAL A 33 19.71 3.30 -8.11
C VAL A 33 21.20 3.32 -8.45
N GLU A 34 22.07 3.14 -7.45
CA GLU A 34 23.52 3.10 -7.64
C GLU A 34 23.98 1.92 -8.51
N LYS A 35 23.48 0.71 -8.24
CA LYS A 35 23.84 -0.49 -9.00
C LYS A 35 23.35 -0.41 -10.45
N ARG A 36 22.16 0.16 -10.68
CA ARG A 36 21.60 0.35 -12.01
C ARG A 36 22.44 1.31 -12.84
N GLU A 37 22.90 2.41 -12.24
CA GLU A 37 23.77 3.38 -12.92
C GLU A 37 25.11 2.74 -13.32
N LYS A 38 25.70 1.90 -12.45
CA LYS A 38 26.92 1.14 -12.77
C LYS A 38 26.73 0.16 -13.93
N ALA A 39 25.51 -0.37 -14.10
CA ALA A 39 25.16 -1.32 -15.16
C ALA A 39 24.57 -0.66 -16.43
N LYS A 40 24.71 0.66 -16.63
CA LYS A 40 24.06 1.41 -17.73
C LYS A 40 24.27 0.88 -19.14
N GLU A 41 25.42 0.27 -19.41
CA GLU A 41 25.74 -0.29 -20.72
C GLU A 41 25.18 -1.70 -20.93
N LYS A 42 24.59 -2.32 -19.89
CA LYS A 42 24.12 -3.70 -19.88
C LYS A 42 22.63 -3.78 -19.57
N ARG A 43 21.81 -3.49 -20.58
CA ARG A 43 20.33 -3.44 -20.48
C ARG A 43 19.69 -4.64 -19.78
N LEU A 44 20.05 -5.87 -20.17
CA LEU A 44 19.50 -7.08 -19.56
C LEU A 44 19.91 -7.24 -18.07
N GLU A 45 21.11 -6.79 -17.70
CA GLU A 45 21.57 -6.79 -16.31
C GLU A 45 20.75 -5.78 -15.48
N GLN A 46 20.48 -4.58 -16.03
CA GLN A 46 19.60 -3.61 -15.38
C GLN A 46 18.17 -4.12 -15.22
N LEU A 47 17.65 -4.87 -16.20
CA LEU A 47 16.33 -5.48 -16.11
C LEU A 47 16.29 -6.52 -14.98
N LYS A 48 17.23 -7.47 -14.95
CA LYS A 48 17.35 -8.46 -13.87
C LYS A 48 17.43 -7.81 -12.49
N LEU A 49 18.29 -6.79 -12.36
CA LEU A 49 18.41 -6.02 -11.11
C LEU A 49 17.08 -5.35 -10.72
N THR A 50 16.34 -4.82 -11.69
CA THR A 50 15.03 -4.20 -11.43
C THR A 50 14.00 -5.23 -10.98
N LEU A 51 14.00 -6.44 -11.53
CA LEU A 51 13.12 -7.52 -11.09
C LEU A 51 13.43 -7.93 -9.66
N GLU A 52 14.71 -8.16 -9.34
CA GLU A 52 15.17 -8.50 -7.99
C GLU A 52 14.73 -7.45 -6.96
N VAL A 53 14.91 -6.17 -7.28
CA VAL A 53 14.55 -5.06 -6.39
C VAL A 53 13.04 -4.92 -6.26
N THR A 54 12.28 -5.15 -7.34
CA THR A 54 10.82 -5.15 -7.29
C THR A 54 10.32 -6.23 -6.34
N THR A 55 10.88 -7.44 -6.40
CA THR A 55 10.59 -8.53 -5.45
C THR A 55 10.86 -8.09 -4.02
N LYS A 56 12.10 -7.66 -3.72
CA LYS A 56 12.52 -7.27 -2.36
C LYS A 56 11.67 -6.16 -1.75
N ILE A 57 11.41 -5.09 -2.51
CA ILE A 57 10.60 -3.96 -2.03
C ILE A 57 9.16 -4.40 -1.79
N THR A 58 8.61 -5.27 -2.63
CA THR A 58 7.24 -5.75 -2.50
C THR A 58 7.10 -6.70 -1.30
N GLU A 59 8.06 -7.60 -1.08
CA GLU A 59 8.10 -8.46 0.11
C GLU A 59 8.19 -7.65 1.40
N GLN A 60 9.04 -6.62 1.43
CA GLN A 60 9.11 -5.74 2.60
C GLN A 60 7.83 -4.92 2.80
N HIS A 61 7.12 -4.53 1.75
CA HIS A 61 5.78 -3.96 1.91
C HIS A 61 4.76 -4.93 2.53
N LEU A 62 4.82 -6.21 2.15
CA LEU A 62 3.94 -7.21 2.77
C LEU A 62 4.24 -7.35 4.26
N ASN A 63 5.52 -7.35 4.63
CA ASN A 63 5.94 -7.36 6.03
C ASN A 63 5.44 -6.11 6.76
N LEU A 64 5.59 -4.94 6.15
CA LEU A 64 5.12 -3.67 6.68
C LEU A 64 3.62 -3.71 6.99
N ILE A 65 2.80 -4.15 6.02
CA ILE A 65 1.34 -4.25 6.20
C ILE A 65 0.99 -5.24 7.31
N LYS A 66 1.66 -6.40 7.36
CA LYS A 66 1.48 -7.38 8.43
C LYS A 66 1.80 -6.78 9.81
N GLU A 67 2.84 -5.97 9.91
CA GLU A 67 3.17 -5.28 11.16
C GLU A 67 2.15 -4.19 11.51
N ILE A 68 1.58 -3.47 10.53
CA ILE A 68 0.51 -2.49 10.78
C ILE A 68 -0.75 -3.17 11.34
N THR A 69 -1.14 -4.31 10.78
CA THR A 69 -2.38 -5.02 11.15
C THR A 69 -2.24 -5.94 12.35
N ALA A 70 -1.03 -6.34 12.73
CA ALA A 70 -0.80 -7.27 13.84
C ALA A 70 -1.43 -6.83 15.18
N PRO A 71 -1.37 -5.55 15.61
CA PRO A 71 -1.97 -5.13 16.88
C PRO A 71 -3.49 -5.35 16.92
N ILE A 72 -4.22 -4.91 15.90
CA ILE A 72 -5.68 -5.05 15.87
C ILE A 72 -6.12 -6.52 15.71
N THR A 73 -5.42 -7.30 14.89
CA THR A 73 -5.78 -8.71 14.61
C THR A 73 -5.41 -9.69 15.72
N LYS A 74 -4.42 -9.38 16.55
CA LYS A 74 -3.97 -10.27 17.64
C LYS A 74 -4.44 -9.82 19.01
N LYS A 75 -4.63 -8.51 19.21
CA LYS A 75 -4.87 -7.91 20.53
C LYS A 75 -6.05 -6.94 20.55
N LYS A 76 -6.77 -6.77 19.43
CA LYS A 76 -7.83 -5.75 19.28
C LYS A 76 -7.33 -4.33 19.59
N ASP A 77 -6.03 -4.09 19.40
CA ASP A 77 -5.39 -2.81 19.67
C ASP A 77 -5.57 -1.87 18.48
N PHE A 78 -6.67 -1.12 18.51
CA PHE A 78 -7.03 -0.17 17.47
C PHE A 78 -6.06 1.01 17.39
N LEU A 79 -5.66 1.59 18.53
CA LEU A 79 -4.84 2.80 18.57
C LEU A 79 -3.44 2.54 18.00
N THR A 80 -2.77 1.47 18.43
CA THR A 80 -1.46 1.12 17.89
C THR A 80 -1.53 0.81 16.40
N THR A 81 -2.57 0.12 15.93
CA THR A 81 -2.76 -0.11 14.48
C THR A 81 -2.98 1.19 13.73
N PHE A 82 -3.77 2.13 14.27
CA PHE A 82 -3.97 3.44 13.65
C PHE A 82 -2.68 4.24 13.56
N ASP A 83 -1.90 4.34 14.64
CA ASP A 83 -0.66 5.13 14.65
C ASP A 83 0.37 4.56 13.65
N ARG A 84 0.46 3.23 13.56
CA ARG A 84 1.28 2.54 12.54
C ARG A 84 0.78 2.79 11.12
N PHE A 85 -0.53 2.77 10.91
CA PHE A 85 -1.14 3.05 9.61
C PHE A 85 -0.90 4.52 9.19
N GLU A 86 -1.10 5.48 10.10
CA GLU A 86 -0.86 6.91 9.86
C GLU A 86 0.59 7.16 9.42
N LEU A 87 1.55 6.57 10.13
CA LEU A 87 2.97 6.67 9.78
C LEU A 87 3.26 6.11 8.39
N PHE A 88 2.64 4.97 8.04
CA PHE A 88 2.81 4.36 6.72
C PHE A 88 2.22 5.20 5.58
N VAL A 89 0.97 5.67 5.71
CA VAL A 89 0.30 6.40 4.62
C VAL A 89 0.81 7.83 4.43
N THR A 90 1.53 8.38 5.41
CA THR A 90 2.17 9.70 5.31
C THR A 90 3.61 9.65 4.79
N ASP A 91 4.20 8.46 4.59
CA ASP A 91 5.51 8.32 3.96
C ASP A 91 5.41 8.48 2.43
N ASP A 92 6.09 9.50 1.90
CA ASP A 92 6.08 9.88 0.48
C ASP A 92 7.10 9.12 -0.37
N VAL A 93 8.07 8.47 0.27
CA VAL A 93 9.22 7.85 -0.42
C VAL A 93 8.83 6.53 -1.08
N LEU A 94 7.98 5.74 -0.41
CA LEU A 94 7.64 4.41 -0.89
C LEU A 94 6.81 4.43 -2.21
N PRO A 95 5.81 5.31 -2.40
CA PRO A 95 5.13 5.46 -3.68
C PRO A 95 6.07 5.86 -4.85
N ASP A 96 7.08 6.69 -4.59
CA ASP A 96 8.05 7.15 -5.60
C ASP A 96 8.96 6.01 -6.10
N ALA A 97 9.39 5.09 -5.21
CA ALA A 97 10.23 3.95 -5.56
C ALA A 97 9.60 3.08 -6.67
N TYR A 98 8.32 2.73 -6.51
CA TYR A 98 7.56 2.02 -7.53
C TYR A 98 7.30 2.87 -8.79
N GLY A 99 7.14 4.19 -8.66
CA GLY A 99 7.05 5.11 -9.78
C GLY A 99 8.30 5.02 -10.68
N LYS A 100 9.48 5.03 -10.07
CA LYS A 100 10.78 4.88 -10.76
C LYS A 100 10.95 3.50 -11.40
N ILE A 101 10.53 2.42 -10.72
CA ILE A 101 10.55 1.06 -11.28
C ILE A 101 9.65 1.00 -12.53
N LYS A 102 8.40 1.48 -12.44
CA LYS A 102 7.47 1.49 -13.58
C LYS A 102 7.98 2.35 -14.73
N GLY A 103 8.64 3.47 -14.44
CA GLY A 103 9.28 4.33 -15.43
C GLY A 103 10.42 3.62 -16.16
N PHE A 104 11.25 2.87 -15.44
CA PHE A 104 12.29 2.05 -16.05
C PHE A 104 11.69 0.93 -16.93
N LEU A 105 10.67 0.21 -16.44
CA LEU A 105 10.01 -0.83 -17.23
C LEU A 105 9.36 -0.27 -18.51
N LEU A 106 8.87 0.98 -18.47
CA LEU A 106 8.39 1.68 -19.67
C LEU A 106 9.53 1.95 -20.66
N GLN A 107 10.69 2.39 -20.19
CA GLN A 107 11.86 2.56 -21.06
C GLN A 107 12.30 1.23 -21.67
N ALA A 108 12.27 0.15 -20.89
CA ALA A 108 12.62 -1.20 -21.34
C ALA A 108 11.64 -1.73 -22.41
N TYR A 109 10.37 -1.32 -22.35
CA TYR A 109 9.36 -1.67 -23.33
C TYR A 109 9.73 -1.21 -24.76
N ASP A 110 10.50 -0.12 -24.87
CA ASP A 110 10.93 0.47 -26.15
C ASP A 110 12.31 -0.01 -26.62
N TRP A 111 12.96 -0.91 -25.88
CA TRP A 111 14.27 -1.45 -26.25
C TRP A 111 14.22 -2.31 -27.52
N PRO A 112 15.33 -2.37 -28.30
CA PRO A 112 15.42 -3.22 -29.48
C PRO A 112 15.06 -4.68 -29.22
N GLU A 113 15.44 -5.21 -28.07
CA GLU A 113 15.16 -6.56 -27.60
C GLU A 113 13.65 -6.76 -27.43
N ALA A 114 12.95 -5.86 -26.73
CA ALA A 114 11.51 -5.94 -26.54
C ALA A 114 10.72 -5.75 -27.85
N LYS A 115 11.21 -4.91 -28.77
CA LYS A 115 10.56 -4.70 -30.08
C LYS A 115 10.64 -5.92 -31.01
N LYS A 116 11.66 -6.75 -30.85
CA LYS A 116 11.84 -7.99 -31.63
C LYS A 116 11.11 -9.18 -31.01
N HIS A 117 10.67 -9.07 -29.76
CA HIS A 117 10.17 -10.19 -28.98
C HIS A 117 8.90 -9.80 -28.22
N ASP A 118 7.75 -10.15 -28.82
CA ASP A 118 6.42 -9.83 -28.26
C ASP A 118 6.20 -10.42 -26.87
N GLU A 119 6.80 -11.57 -26.55
CA GLU A 119 6.77 -12.16 -25.20
C GLU A 119 7.36 -11.20 -24.16
N LEU A 120 8.59 -10.72 -24.41
CA LEU A 120 9.30 -9.79 -23.51
C LEU A 120 8.52 -8.47 -23.35
N LYS A 121 8.00 -7.95 -24.46
CA LYS A 121 7.17 -6.73 -24.47
C LYS A 121 5.87 -6.92 -23.67
N GLY A 122 5.20 -8.06 -23.83
CA GLY A 122 4.02 -8.44 -23.06
C GLY A 122 4.31 -8.58 -21.57
N GLY A 123 5.40 -9.25 -21.21
CA GLY A 123 5.83 -9.42 -19.82
C GLY A 123 6.16 -8.09 -19.12
N LEU A 124 6.86 -7.18 -19.81
CA LEU A 124 7.13 -5.82 -19.31
C LEU A 124 5.84 -5.03 -19.05
N HIS A 125 4.87 -5.09 -19.96
CA HIS A 125 3.57 -4.45 -19.78
C HIS A 125 2.80 -5.06 -18.61
N LYS A 126 2.73 -6.40 -18.55
CA LYS A 126 2.04 -7.14 -17.47
C LYS A 126 2.60 -6.75 -16.10
N LEU A 127 3.93 -6.77 -15.92
CA LEU A 127 4.55 -6.40 -14.65
C LEU A 127 4.21 -4.96 -14.23
N ARG A 128 4.19 -4.00 -15.17
CA ARG A 128 3.81 -2.61 -14.87
C ARG A 128 2.36 -2.49 -14.40
N VAL A 129 1.46 -3.25 -15.02
CA VAL A 129 0.04 -3.32 -14.60
C VAL A 129 -0.07 -3.90 -13.19
N GLU A 130 0.62 -5.00 -12.89
CA GLU A 130 0.56 -5.62 -11.57
C GLU A 130 1.19 -4.75 -10.47
N ILE A 131 2.31 -4.07 -10.73
CA ILE A 131 2.86 -3.07 -9.79
C ILE A 131 1.84 -1.96 -9.53
N THR A 132 1.14 -1.50 -10.57
CA THR A 132 0.15 -0.43 -10.41
C THR A 132 -1.05 -0.88 -9.57
N LYS A 133 -1.56 -2.11 -9.79
CA LYS A 133 -2.62 -2.68 -8.96
C LYS A 133 -2.18 -2.86 -7.51
N PHE A 134 -0.97 -3.36 -7.29
CA PHE A 134 -0.40 -3.50 -5.94
C PHE A 134 -0.30 -2.15 -5.24
N GLN A 135 0.28 -1.13 -5.87
CA GLN A 135 0.37 0.21 -5.28
C GLN A 135 -1.01 0.78 -4.94
N TYR A 136 -1.97 0.61 -5.85
CA TYR A 136 -3.34 1.07 -5.61
C TYR A 136 -3.94 0.44 -4.36
N THR A 137 -3.80 -0.88 -4.20
CA THR A 137 -4.32 -1.61 -3.04
C THR A 137 -3.52 -1.35 -1.76
N ALA A 138 -2.20 -1.21 -1.85
CA ALA A 138 -1.31 -1.03 -0.70
C ALA A 138 -1.46 0.36 -0.08
N TYR A 139 -1.57 1.41 -0.89
CA TYR A 139 -1.61 2.81 -0.42
C TYR A 139 -3.00 3.44 -0.48
N PHE A 140 -3.98 2.77 -1.09
CA PHE A 140 -5.30 3.37 -1.38
C PHE A 140 -5.20 4.70 -2.15
N ILE A 141 -4.21 4.83 -3.04
CA ILE A 141 -3.96 6.05 -3.82
C ILE A 141 -5.23 6.45 -4.58
N ARG A 142 -5.64 7.72 -4.43
CA ARG A 142 -6.84 8.26 -5.11
C ARG A 142 -6.69 8.14 -6.62
N ARG A 143 -7.81 7.90 -7.33
CA ARG A 143 -7.79 7.77 -8.78
C ARG A 143 -7.28 9.01 -9.50
N GLU A 144 -7.38 10.23 -8.96
CA GLU A 144 -6.83 11.42 -9.63
C GLU A 144 -5.29 11.38 -9.76
N GLU A 145 -4.62 10.79 -8.77
CA GLU A 145 -3.17 10.52 -8.81
C GLU A 145 -2.89 9.25 -9.63
N ALA A 146 -3.74 8.23 -9.53
CA ALA A 146 -3.69 7.06 -10.42
C ALA A 146 -4.00 7.41 -11.89
N ASN A 147 -4.72 8.51 -12.15
CA ASN A 147 -5.06 9.05 -13.47
C ASN A 147 -3.85 9.76 -14.10
N LYS A 148 -2.95 10.30 -13.29
CA LYS A 148 -1.60 10.72 -13.74
C LYS A 148 -0.74 9.49 -14.07
N LEU A 149 -0.96 8.37 -13.38
CA LEU A 149 -0.32 7.07 -13.61
C LEU A 149 -1.04 6.17 -14.66
N LYS A 150 -2.14 6.64 -15.27
CA LYS A 150 -3.13 5.81 -16.02
C LYS A 150 -2.73 5.40 -17.42
N LYS A 151 -1.56 5.78 -17.91
CA LYS A 151 -1.17 5.48 -19.30
C LYS A 151 -1.06 3.97 -19.58
N ASP A 152 -1.12 3.14 -18.54
CA ASP A 152 -0.81 1.71 -18.61
C ASP A 152 -1.94 0.76 -18.21
N LEU A 153 -3.11 1.26 -17.76
CA LEU A 153 -4.19 0.39 -17.30
C LEU A 153 -5.27 0.19 -18.37
N PRO A 154 -5.79 -1.03 -18.57
CA PRO A 154 -6.89 -1.28 -19.48
C PRO A 154 -8.15 -0.45 -19.15
N PRO A 155 -8.98 -0.11 -20.16
CA PRO A 155 -10.33 0.38 -19.92
C PRO A 155 -11.13 -0.66 -19.11
N ASN A 156 -12.02 -0.21 -18.22
CA ASN A 156 -12.95 -1.04 -17.44
C ASN A 156 -12.40 -1.86 -16.25
N THR A 157 -11.15 -1.68 -15.83
CA THR A 157 -10.66 -2.27 -14.56
C THR A 157 -11.20 -1.54 -13.30
N PHE A 158 -12.03 -0.51 -13.47
CA PHE A 158 -12.27 0.50 -12.42
C PHE A 158 -13.72 0.55 -11.95
N ASN A 159 -13.91 0.47 -10.63
CA ASN A 159 -15.16 0.75 -9.94
C ASN A 159 -15.34 2.29 -9.75
N PRO A 160 -16.46 2.90 -10.18
CA PRO A 160 -16.71 4.35 -10.05
C PRO A 160 -16.67 4.89 -8.61
N ILE A 161 -16.96 4.05 -7.61
CA ILE A 161 -16.95 4.41 -6.17
C ILE A 161 -15.54 4.85 -5.70
N LEU A 162 -14.49 4.44 -6.42
CA LEU A 162 -13.07 4.69 -6.13
C LEU A 162 -12.60 6.13 -6.39
N GLN A 163 -13.45 7.04 -6.88
CA GLN A 163 -13.03 8.37 -7.34
C GLN A 163 -12.95 9.43 -6.24
N THR A 164 -13.64 9.24 -5.12
CA THR A 164 -13.79 10.26 -4.07
C THR A 164 -13.41 9.76 -2.67
N TYR A 165 -13.08 8.47 -2.54
CA TYR A 165 -12.77 7.87 -1.25
C TYR A 165 -11.32 8.15 -0.85
N ASP A 166 -11.15 8.72 0.34
CA ASP A 166 -9.86 8.99 0.96
C ASP A 166 -9.73 8.11 2.19
N ALA A 167 -8.97 7.01 2.05
CA ALA A 167 -8.78 6.05 3.13
C ALA A 167 -8.12 6.71 4.35
N HIS A 168 -7.17 7.63 4.14
CA HIS A 168 -6.49 8.33 5.22
C HIS A 168 -7.48 9.20 6.01
N LYS A 169 -8.29 10.00 5.31
CA LYS A 169 -9.35 10.79 5.96
C LYS A 169 -10.36 9.90 6.68
N PHE A 170 -10.79 8.81 6.04
CA PHE A 170 -11.71 7.86 6.67
C PHE A 170 -11.15 7.31 7.99
N PHE A 171 -9.89 6.86 8.03
CA PHE A 171 -9.31 6.34 9.26
C PHE A 171 -9.18 7.41 10.35
N LYS A 172 -8.88 8.66 9.99
CA LYS A 172 -8.89 9.78 10.94
C LYS A 172 -10.26 9.98 11.58
N GLU A 173 -11.32 9.93 10.77
CA GLU A 173 -12.68 10.06 11.27
C GLU A 173 -13.09 8.83 12.10
N THR A 174 -12.63 7.62 11.76
CA THR A 174 -12.80 6.40 12.56
C THR A 174 -12.10 6.51 13.93
N LYS A 175 -10.86 7.02 13.99
CA LYS A 175 -10.18 7.30 15.27
C LYS A 175 -10.95 8.33 16.09
N ARG A 176 -11.48 9.37 15.46
CA ARG A 176 -12.29 10.36 16.17
C ARG A 176 -13.52 9.73 16.81
N LEU A 177 -14.17 8.78 16.14
CA LEU A 177 -15.28 8.02 16.75
C LEU A 177 -14.79 7.15 17.91
N TYR A 178 -13.62 6.53 17.81
CA TYR A 178 -12.99 5.78 18.91
C TYR A 178 -12.77 6.68 20.14
N ASP A 179 -12.20 7.88 19.93
CA ASP A 179 -11.95 8.85 20.99
C ASP A 179 -13.27 9.33 21.64
N MET A 180 -14.33 9.50 20.84
CA MET A 180 -15.67 9.86 21.31
C MET A 180 -16.27 8.77 22.22
N PHE A 181 -16.19 7.50 21.82
CA PHE A 181 -16.65 6.37 22.64
C PHE A 181 -15.83 6.23 23.94
N SER A 182 -14.54 6.55 23.88
CA SER A 182 -13.62 6.42 25.02
C SER A 182 -13.78 7.56 26.04
N ASN A 183 -14.40 8.68 25.64
CA ASN A 183 -14.62 9.82 26.52
C ASN A 183 -16.05 9.79 27.12
N PRO A 184 -16.18 9.59 28.45
CA PRO A 184 -17.49 9.47 29.11
C PRO A 184 -18.32 10.76 29.08
N ASN A 185 -17.71 11.90 28.75
CA ASN A 185 -18.38 13.19 28.68
C ASN A 185 -18.95 13.50 27.28
N THR A 186 -18.69 12.65 26.29
CA THR A 186 -19.22 12.86 24.93
C THR A 186 -20.72 12.61 24.90
N ASP A 187 -21.47 13.50 24.25
CA ASP A 187 -22.91 13.36 24.12
C ASP A 187 -23.30 12.11 23.30
N LYS A 188 -24.26 11.32 23.81
CA LYS A 188 -24.67 10.05 23.19
C LYS A 188 -25.37 10.25 21.85
N GLN A 189 -26.10 11.34 21.68
CA GLN A 189 -26.76 11.66 20.41
C GLN A 189 -25.73 12.03 19.35
N GLN A 190 -24.68 12.78 19.73
CA GLN A 190 -23.53 13.09 18.90
C GLN A 190 -22.80 11.81 18.46
N ILE A 191 -22.51 10.88 19.38
CA ILE A 191 -21.91 9.57 19.06
C ILE A 191 -22.77 8.85 18.02
N THR A 192 -24.08 8.74 18.26
CA THR A 192 -25.00 8.03 17.37
C THR A 192 -25.02 8.61 15.95
N GLN A 193 -25.10 9.94 15.84
CA GLN A 193 -25.08 10.62 14.54
C GLN A 193 -23.77 10.37 13.80
N TYR A 194 -22.65 10.44 14.52
CA TYR A 194 -21.33 10.27 13.95
C TYR A 194 -21.07 8.81 13.53
N SER A 195 -21.45 7.84 14.37
CA SER A 195 -21.43 6.40 14.06
C SER A 195 -22.16 6.07 12.77
N ASN A 196 -23.35 6.64 12.54
CA ASN A 196 -24.12 6.39 11.31
C ASN A 196 -23.38 6.83 10.04
N SER A 197 -22.60 7.91 10.11
CA SER A 197 -21.75 8.37 9.01
C SER A 197 -20.58 7.39 8.78
N ILE A 198 -19.88 7.01 9.84
CA ILE A 198 -18.73 6.09 9.78
C ILE A 198 -19.16 4.71 9.27
N SER A 199 -20.29 4.16 9.73
CA SER A 199 -20.84 2.90 9.21
C SER A 199 -21.05 2.95 7.69
N GLY A 200 -21.50 4.08 7.15
CA GLY A 200 -21.65 4.27 5.70
C GLY A 200 -20.30 4.28 4.96
N GLN A 201 -19.27 4.86 5.56
CA GLN A 201 -17.93 4.86 4.98
C GLN A 201 -17.28 3.48 4.99
N PHE A 202 -17.51 2.66 6.03
CA PHE A 202 -17.07 1.26 6.03
C PHE A 202 -17.67 0.44 4.88
N VAL A 203 -18.94 0.65 4.55
CA VAL A 203 -19.58 0.00 3.38
C VAL A 203 -18.80 0.33 2.11
N THR A 204 -18.46 1.60 1.91
CA THR A 204 -17.60 2.01 0.78
C THR A 204 -16.23 1.34 0.85
N ALA A 205 -15.58 1.36 2.01
CA ALA A 205 -14.25 0.80 2.26
C ALA A 205 -14.16 -0.70 1.93
N PHE A 206 -15.15 -1.48 2.38
CA PHE A 206 -15.26 -2.91 2.08
C PHE A 206 -15.57 -3.17 0.60
N GLY A 207 -16.39 -2.30 -0.02
CA GLY A 207 -16.64 -2.32 -1.46
C GLY A 207 -15.36 -2.19 -2.29
N LEU A 208 -14.38 -1.39 -1.86
CA LEU A 208 -13.07 -1.27 -2.55
C LEU A 208 -12.27 -2.58 -2.53
N LEU A 209 -12.50 -3.41 -1.51
CA LEU A 209 -11.83 -4.69 -1.31
C LEU A 209 -12.64 -5.86 -1.90
N ASN A 210 -13.76 -5.58 -2.59
CA ASN A 210 -14.71 -6.57 -3.12
C ASN A 210 -15.21 -7.54 -2.04
N LEU A 211 -15.48 -7.02 -0.84
CA LEU A 211 -16.02 -7.81 0.27
C LEU A 211 -17.51 -7.58 0.46
N PRO A 212 -18.24 -8.54 1.08
CA PRO A 212 -19.60 -8.32 1.55
C PRO A 212 -19.63 -7.06 2.43
N HIS A 213 -20.55 -6.14 2.13
CA HIS A 213 -20.58 -4.81 2.72
C HIS A 213 -22.00 -4.46 3.16
N ASP A 214 -22.51 -5.24 4.10
CA ASP A 214 -23.76 -4.89 4.79
C ASP A 214 -23.50 -3.75 5.78
N LYS A 215 -24.43 -2.79 5.82
CA LYS A 215 -24.36 -1.68 6.76
C LYS A 215 -24.59 -2.20 8.18
N ARG A 216 -23.49 -2.41 8.91
CA ARG A 216 -23.53 -2.77 10.33
C ARG A 216 -23.55 -1.51 11.20
N PRO A 217 -24.48 -1.41 12.17
CA PRO A 217 -24.50 -0.28 13.09
C PRO A 217 -23.28 -0.34 14.02
N ILE A 218 -22.72 0.83 14.33
CA ILE A 218 -21.62 0.98 15.31
C ILE A 218 -22.21 1.64 16.56
N THR A 219 -22.56 0.83 17.56
CA THR A 219 -23.17 1.35 18.80
C THR A 219 -22.20 1.34 19.97
N THR A 220 -21.10 0.61 19.86
CA THR A 220 -20.07 0.47 20.91
C THR A 220 -18.65 0.59 20.36
N LEU A 221 -17.69 0.74 21.29
CA LEU A 221 -16.27 0.70 21.00
C LEU A 221 -15.83 -0.68 20.44
N ASP A 222 -16.44 -1.76 20.94
CA ASP A 222 -16.16 -3.13 20.50
C ASP A 222 -16.63 -3.37 19.07
N ASP A 223 -17.79 -2.81 18.67
CA ASP A 223 -18.28 -2.86 17.29
C ASP A 223 -17.29 -2.15 16.35
N LEU A 224 -16.87 -0.94 16.72
CA LEU A 224 -15.92 -0.16 15.93
C LEU A 224 -14.58 -0.90 15.77
N THR A 225 -14.08 -1.47 16.86
CA THR A 225 -12.81 -2.21 16.88
C THR A 225 -12.91 -3.48 16.03
N SER A 226 -14.02 -4.20 16.10
CA SER A 226 -14.26 -5.41 15.31
C SER A 226 -14.40 -5.10 13.82
N LEU A 227 -15.15 -4.06 13.45
CA LEU A 227 -15.24 -3.61 12.05
C LEU A 227 -13.88 -3.18 11.49
N SER A 228 -13.09 -2.48 12.30
CA SER A 228 -11.75 -2.05 11.91
C SER A 228 -10.84 -3.27 11.71
N GLU A 229 -10.86 -4.25 12.61
CA GLU A 229 -10.10 -5.49 12.48
C GLU A 229 -10.45 -6.25 11.19
N GLU A 230 -11.74 -6.41 10.90
CA GLU A 230 -12.21 -7.07 9.68
C GLU A 230 -11.71 -6.35 8.44
N TRP A 231 -11.77 -5.02 8.43
CA TRP A 231 -11.27 -4.22 7.32
C TRP A 231 -9.74 -4.34 7.17
N PHE A 232 -8.97 -4.25 8.26
CA PHE A 232 -7.51 -4.35 8.20
C PHE A 232 -7.07 -5.75 7.74
N SER A 233 -7.76 -6.79 8.21
CA SER A 233 -7.54 -8.18 7.79
C SER A 233 -7.82 -8.36 6.29
N ALA A 234 -8.94 -7.79 5.83
CA ALA A 234 -9.34 -7.78 4.44
C ALA A 234 -8.34 -7.05 3.54
N TRP A 235 -7.87 -5.88 3.96
CA TRP A 235 -6.86 -5.12 3.25
C TRP A 235 -5.56 -5.90 3.14
N GLN A 236 -5.04 -6.44 4.24
CA GLN A 236 -3.85 -7.29 4.23
C GLN A 236 -4.00 -8.46 3.26
N LEU A 237 -5.13 -9.17 3.29
CA LEU A 237 -5.39 -10.29 2.38
C LEU A 237 -5.45 -9.83 0.92
N SER A 238 -6.06 -8.68 0.65
CA SER A 238 -6.13 -8.10 -0.70
C SER A 238 -4.74 -7.80 -1.24
N VAL A 239 -3.88 -7.19 -0.42
CA VAL A 239 -2.49 -6.88 -0.79
C VAL A 239 -1.67 -8.16 -1.00
N GLN A 240 -1.82 -9.16 -0.12
CA GLN A 240 -1.18 -10.48 -0.31
C GLN A 240 -1.62 -11.15 -1.61
N LYS A 241 -2.89 -11.07 -1.99
CA LYS A 241 -3.39 -11.61 -3.28
C LYS A 241 -2.77 -10.91 -4.49
N GLN A 242 -2.58 -9.58 -4.44
CA GLN A 242 -1.91 -8.84 -5.52
C GLN A 242 -0.44 -9.26 -5.69
N TYR A 243 0.22 -9.75 -4.64
CA TYR A 243 1.58 -10.28 -4.75
C TYR A 243 1.61 -11.75 -5.19
N HIS A 244 0.89 -12.63 -4.50
CA HIS A 244 1.04 -14.09 -4.60
C HIS A 244 0.14 -14.79 -5.62
N SER A 245 -0.90 -14.13 -6.14
CA SER A 245 -1.74 -14.81 -7.14
C SER A 245 -0.92 -15.17 -8.38
N GLY A 246 -1.29 -16.24 -9.10
CA GLY A 246 -0.62 -16.63 -10.35
C GLY A 246 -0.64 -15.56 -11.45
N TYR A 247 -1.37 -14.46 -11.23
CA TYR A 247 -1.43 -13.28 -12.07
C TYR A 247 -0.95 -12.00 -11.35
N GLY A 248 -0.37 -12.10 -10.15
CA GLY A 248 0.16 -10.99 -9.35
C GLY A 248 1.62 -10.67 -9.65
N ILE A 249 2.22 -9.78 -8.86
CA ILE A 249 3.62 -9.32 -9.08
C ILE A 249 4.60 -10.50 -9.15
N SER A 250 4.52 -11.46 -8.22
CA SER A 250 5.48 -12.58 -8.19
C SER A 250 5.41 -13.43 -9.47
N GLY A 251 4.18 -13.71 -9.96
CA GLY A 251 3.98 -14.43 -11.22
C GLY A 251 4.49 -13.64 -12.42
N ALA A 252 4.20 -12.34 -12.50
CA ALA A 252 4.66 -11.48 -13.58
C ALA A 252 6.19 -11.35 -13.63
N ILE A 253 6.86 -11.31 -12.46
CA ILE A 253 8.32 -11.35 -12.38
C ILE A 253 8.86 -12.69 -12.87
N GLY A 254 8.34 -13.81 -12.38
CA GLY A 254 8.82 -15.14 -12.78
C GLY A 254 8.66 -15.43 -14.27
N GLU A 255 7.56 -15.00 -14.89
CA GLU A 255 7.37 -15.08 -16.35
C GLU A 255 8.43 -14.26 -17.09
N LEU A 256 8.69 -13.04 -16.63
CA LEU A 256 9.65 -12.14 -17.27
C LEU A 256 11.09 -12.65 -17.11
N GLU A 257 11.44 -13.21 -15.95
CA GLU A 257 12.73 -13.88 -15.73
C GLU A 257 12.92 -15.07 -16.68
N ALA A 258 11.89 -15.91 -16.84
CA ALA A 258 11.94 -17.04 -17.76
C ALA A 258 12.12 -16.59 -19.23
N MET A 259 11.54 -15.46 -19.61
CA MET A 259 11.75 -14.86 -20.94
C MET A 259 13.18 -14.33 -21.10
N ILE A 260 13.71 -13.66 -20.08
CA ILE A 260 15.08 -13.11 -20.11
C ILE A 260 16.14 -14.21 -20.29
N LEU A 261 15.93 -15.40 -19.69
CA LEU A 261 16.85 -16.53 -19.83
C LEU A 261 16.93 -17.11 -21.26
N LYS A 262 16.00 -16.75 -22.15
CA LYS A 262 16.03 -17.15 -23.56
C LYS A 262 16.95 -16.25 -24.41
N TYR A 263 17.53 -15.19 -23.84
CA TYR A 263 18.43 -14.21 -24.49
C TYR A 263 19.84 -14.26 -23.90
#